data_AF-A0A3S0EFW4-F1
#
_entry.id   AF-A0A3S0EFW4-F1
#
_cell.length_a   1.000
_cell.length_b   1.000
_cell.length_c   1.000
_cell.angle_alpha   90.00
_cell.angle_beta   90.00
_cell.angle_gamma   90.00
#
_symmetry.space_group_name_H-M   'P 1'
#
loop_
_entity.id
_entity.type
_entity.pdbx_description
1 polymer ?
#
loop_
_entity_poly.entity_id
_entity_poly.type
_entity_poly.pdbx_seq_one_letter_code
_entity_poly.pdbx_strand_id
1 'polypeptide(L)'
;MKIDKTLAVAAAAWLATAAHAADTLPAGTLITGQVSGASTVLLGLDHLFTDEPGTNTTALAAADVEFITADAALAVDFFADGRVQVWNNTGATTLPGNYTLSFSFTGLGQPLTSFVPLDTTQLAAGSISLQLISPSTLSLTLTNVSFTTEFGSVTGQVASAVPEPAGLALMAAGLGLIALRRGRRSA
;
A
#
# COMPACT_ATOMS: atom_id res chain seq x y z
N MET A 1 17.28 -3.92 58.04
CA MET A 1 16.29 -3.50 57.03
C MET A 1 16.80 -3.95 55.67
N LYS A 2 16.09 -4.85 54.99
CA LYS A 2 16.49 -5.44 53.68
C LYS A 2 15.64 -4.77 52.60
N ILE A 3 16.21 -3.93 51.74
CA ILE A 3 15.47 -3.22 50.68
C ILE A 3 16.29 -3.25 49.39
N ASP A 4 16.59 -4.42 48.82
CA ASP A 4 17.51 -4.45 47.66
C ASP A 4 17.17 -5.48 46.56
N LYS A 5 15.89 -5.74 46.26
CA LYS A 5 15.56 -6.64 45.12
C LYS A 5 14.39 -6.23 44.21
N THR A 6 13.66 -5.16 44.52
CA THR A 6 12.40 -4.85 43.80
C THR A 6 12.53 -3.78 42.71
N LEU A 7 13.70 -3.12 42.56
CA LEU A 7 13.84 -1.99 41.63
C LEU A 7 14.26 -2.35 40.19
N ALA A 8 14.76 -3.57 39.93
CA ALA A 8 15.35 -3.88 38.62
C ALA A 8 14.33 -4.25 37.52
N VAL A 9 13.05 -4.46 37.85
CA VAL A 9 12.02 -4.87 36.87
C VAL A 9 11.29 -3.66 36.26
N ALA A 10 11.26 -2.52 36.95
CA ALA A 10 10.52 -1.34 36.49
C ALA A 10 11.21 -0.58 35.34
N ALA A 11 12.53 -0.70 35.19
CA ALA A 11 13.28 0.03 34.16
C ALA A 11 13.21 -0.59 32.75
N ALA A 12 12.87 -1.89 32.64
CA ALA A 12 12.80 -2.58 31.34
C ALA A 12 11.48 -2.36 30.58
N ALA A 13 10.45 -1.81 31.24
CA ALA A 13 9.14 -1.57 30.63
C ALA A 13 9.06 -0.30 29.77
N TRP A 14 10.07 0.59 29.83
CA TRP A 14 10.05 1.89 29.16
C TRP A 14 10.69 1.90 27.76
N LEU A 15 11.19 0.76 27.27
CA LEU A 15 11.79 0.63 25.93
C LEU A 15 10.86 -0.02 24.89
N ALA A 16 9.57 -0.18 25.22
CA ALA A 16 8.55 -0.51 24.22
C ALA A 16 8.34 0.71 23.31
N THR A 17 9.26 0.88 22.35
CA THR A 17 9.03 1.72 21.19
C THR A 17 7.78 1.20 20.51
N ALA A 18 6.73 2.04 20.48
CA ALA A 18 5.57 1.77 19.64
C ALA A 18 6.09 1.58 18.21
N ALA A 19 5.76 0.46 17.59
CA ALA A 19 5.98 0.30 16.16
C ALA A 19 5.10 1.36 15.48
N HIS A 20 5.71 2.46 15.02
CA HIS A 20 5.05 3.35 14.10
C HIS A 20 4.72 2.52 12.87
N ALA A 21 3.44 2.50 12.46
CA ALA A 21 3.06 1.94 11.17
C ALA A 21 3.86 2.72 10.12
N ALA A 22 4.84 2.06 9.50
CA ALA A 22 5.58 2.65 8.39
C ALA A 22 4.60 2.86 7.23
N ASP A 23 4.85 3.89 6.42
CA ASP A 23 4.09 4.13 5.19
C ASP A 23 4.05 2.85 4.36
N THR A 24 2.84 2.43 3.98
CA THR A 24 2.64 1.22 3.17
C THR A 24 3.41 1.34 1.86
N LEU A 25 3.37 2.54 1.27
CA LEU A 25 4.12 2.91 0.08
C LEU A 25 5.00 4.11 0.46
N PRO A 26 6.26 3.90 0.87
CA PRO A 26 7.15 5.01 1.22
C PRO A 26 7.32 5.98 0.05
N ALA A 27 7.45 7.27 0.34
CA ALA A 27 7.76 8.29 -0.67
C ALA A 27 8.99 7.88 -1.50
N GLY A 28 8.93 8.08 -2.82
CA GLY A 28 9.99 7.65 -3.74
C GLY A 28 9.95 6.17 -4.13
N THR A 29 8.97 5.39 -3.67
CA THR A 29 8.67 4.05 -4.24
C THR A 29 8.43 4.21 -5.73
N LEU A 30 9.17 3.47 -6.55
CA LEU A 30 9.03 3.55 -8.01
C LEU A 30 7.93 2.59 -8.46
N ILE A 31 6.96 3.13 -9.18
CA ILE A 31 5.78 2.42 -9.68
C ILE A 31 5.89 2.31 -11.19
N THR A 32 5.86 1.08 -11.72
CA THR A 32 5.77 0.83 -13.15
C THR A 32 4.39 0.27 -13.46
N GLY A 33 3.60 1.03 -14.22
CA GLY A 33 2.27 0.67 -14.65
C GLY A 33 2.23 0.05 -16.06
N GLN A 34 1.18 -0.70 -16.33
CA GLN A 34 0.80 -1.25 -17.63
C GLN A 34 -0.72 -1.18 -17.74
N VAL A 35 -1.24 -0.97 -18.95
CA VAL A 35 -2.68 -1.00 -19.23
C VAL A 35 -2.99 -1.80 -20.48
N SER A 36 -4.14 -2.45 -20.48
CA SER A 36 -4.72 -3.12 -21.64
C SER A 36 -6.24 -2.96 -21.65
N GLY A 37 -6.87 -3.24 -22.79
CA GLY A 37 -8.30 -3.07 -23.00
C GLY A 37 -8.58 -1.85 -23.87
N ALA A 38 -9.34 -0.90 -23.34
CA ALA A 38 -9.73 0.32 -24.05
C ALA A 38 -8.57 1.31 -24.27
N SER A 39 -7.53 1.25 -23.43
CA SER A 39 -6.26 1.92 -23.66
C SER A 39 -5.11 0.92 -23.66
N THR A 40 -4.01 1.28 -24.33
CA THR A 40 -2.78 0.45 -24.42
C THR A 40 -1.54 1.16 -23.87
N VAL A 41 -1.68 2.42 -23.46
CA VAL A 41 -0.58 3.24 -22.95
C VAL A 41 -1.02 3.91 -21.64
N LEU A 42 -0.15 3.83 -20.64
CA LEU A 42 -0.30 4.50 -19.35
C LEU A 42 0.80 5.55 -19.23
N LEU A 43 0.38 6.79 -19.03
CA LEU A 43 1.21 7.99 -19.02
C LEU A 43 1.47 8.39 -17.57
N GLY A 44 2.73 8.60 -17.19
CA GLY A 44 3.14 8.86 -15.81
C GLY A 44 3.44 10.32 -15.53
N LEU A 45 3.31 10.70 -14.26
CA LEU A 45 3.52 12.06 -13.77
C LEU A 45 4.94 12.57 -14.00
N ASP A 46 5.97 11.74 -13.79
CA ASP A 46 7.38 12.12 -13.98
C ASP A 46 7.70 12.56 -15.43
N HIS A 47 6.85 12.15 -16.38
CA HIS A 47 6.92 12.53 -17.79
C HIS A 47 5.83 13.54 -18.19
N LEU A 48 5.19 14.19 -17.20
CA LEU A 48 4.09 15.14 -17.37
C LEU A 48 2.94 14.57 -18.23
N PHE A 49 2.71 13.27 -18.12
CA PHE A 49 1.75 12.53 -18.93
C PHE A 49 2.01 12.62 -20.45
N THR A 50 3.28 12.73 -20.87
CA THR A 50 3.66 12.70 -22.29
C THR A 50 3.82 11.26 -22.76
N ASP A 51 3.38 10.95 -23.97
CA ASP A 51 3.59 9.63 -24.59
C ASP A 51 5.03 9.52 -25.12
N GLU A 52 5.91 9.00 -24.26
CA GLU A 52 7.30 8.77 -24.59
C GLU A 52 7.87 7.52 -23.88
N PRO A 53 8.98 6.94 -24.36
CA PRO A 53 9.56 5.75 -23.76
C PRO A 53 9.84 5.94 -22.27
N GLY A 54 9.31 5.03 -21.44
CA GLY A 54 9.47 5.07 -19.99
C GLY A 54 8.38 5.84 -19.24
N THR A 55 7.47 6.53 -19.93
CA THR A 55 6.36 7.30 -19.32
C THR A 55 5.51 6.48 -18.36
N ASN A 56 5.43 5.17 -18.56
CA ASN A 56 4.68 4.26 -17.70
C ASN A 56 5.34 3.97 -16.34
N THR A 57 6.42 4.67 -15.99
CA THR A 57 7.12 4.56 -14.70
C THR A 57 7.18 5.93 -14.03
N THR A 58 6.79 6.00 -12.76
CA THR A 58 6.84 7.23 -11.97
C THR A 58 7.20 6.91 -10.52
N ALA A 59 7.94 7.81 -9.86
CA ALA A 59 8.10 7.75 -8.42
C ALA A 59 6.80 8.19 -7.73
N LEU A 60 6.48 7.55 -6.61
CA LEU A 60 5.32 7.91 -5.78
C LEU A 60 5.44 9.37 -5.32
N ALA A 61 4.45 10.18 -5.70
CA ALA A 61 4.33 11.57 -5.34
C ALA A 61 3.01 11.75 -4.58
N ALA A 62 3.04 11.54 -3.27
CA ALA A 62 1.86 11.33 -2.41
C ALA A 62 0.76 12.43 -2.40
N ALA A 63 0.89 13.49 -3.20
CA ALA A 63 -0.08 14.58 -3.35
C ALA A 63 -0.62 14.76 -4.78
N ASP A 64 -0.14 13.99 -5.76
CA ASP A 64 -0.41 14.20 -7.18
C ASP A 64 -0.83 12.90 -7.87
N VAL A 65 -1.67 13.00 -8.89
CA VAL A 65 -2.06 11.85 -9.73
C VAL A 65 -0.83 11.24 -10.40
N GLU A 66 -0.53 9.97 -10.13
CA GLU A 66 0.62 9.31 -10.73
C GLU A 66 0.45 8.93 -12.19
N PHE A 67 -0.76 8.51 -12.60
CA PHE A 67 -0.97 7.95 -13.94
C PHE A 67 -2.26 8.40 -14.60
N ILE A 68 -2.21 8.58 -15.92
CA ILE A 68 -3.38 8.81 -16.78
C ILE A 68 -3.31 7.86 -17.98
N THR A 69 -4.41 7.23 -18.36
CA THR A 69 -4.44 6.43 -19.60
C THR A 69 -4.34 7.33 -20.83
N ALA A 70 -3.76 6.86 -21.94
CA ALA A 70 -3.54 7.73 -23.11
C ALA A 70 -4.82 8.26 -23.80
N ASP A 71 -5.96 7.63 -23.58
CA ASP A 71 -7.29 8.13 -23.97
C ASP A 71 -7.87 9.16 -22.97
N ALA A 72 -7.11 9.50 -21.92
CA ALA A 72 -7.46 10.36 -20.80
C ALA A 72 -8.71 9.91 -20.02
N ALA A 73 -9.15 8.66 -20.18
CA ALA A 73 -10.38 8.17 -19.58
C ALA A 73 -10.24 7.82 -18.09
N LEU A 74 -9.06 7.36 -17.68
CA LEU A 74 -8.76 6.96 -16.31
C LEU A 74 -7.56 7.74 -15.78
N ALA A 75 -7.65 8.15 -14.52
CA ALA A 75 -6.53 8.64 -13.73
C ALA A 75 -6.37 7.76 -12.47
N VAL A 76 -5.13 7.47 -12.09
CA VAL A 76 -4.80 6.63 -10.92
C VAL A 76 -3.82 7.39 -10.03
N ASP A 77 -4.16 7.45 -8.75
CA ASP A 77 -3.44 8.14 -7.69
C ASP A 77 -3.08 7.14 -6.58
N PHE A 78 -1.84 7.16 -6.12
CA PHE A 78 -1.28 6.34 -5.06
C PHE A 78 -0.88 7.23 -3.87
N PHE A 79 -1.33 6.82 -2.69
CA PHE A 79 -0.99 7.53 -1.45
C PHE A 79 0.01 6.75 -0.63
N ALA A 80 0.81 7.47 0.18
CA ALA A 80 1.83 6.86 1.03
C ALA A 80 1.25 5.88 2.08
N ASP A 81 0.01 6.12 2.51
CA ASP A 81 -0.72 5.22 3.42
C ASP A 81 -1.25 3.95 2.74
N GLY A 82 -1.04 3.79 1.44
CA GLY A 82 -1.45 2.64 0.65
C GLY A 82 -2.85 2.75 0.06
N ARG A 83 -3.53 3.89 0.19
CA ARG A 83 -4.74 4.12 -0.60
C ARG A 83 -4.37 4.20 -2.09
N VAL A 84 -5.26 3.69 -2.93
CA VAL A 84 -5.16 3.79 -4.38
C VAL A 84 -6.50 4.32 -4.87
N GLN A 85 -6.52 5.48 -5.50
CA GLN A 85 -7.73 6.09 -6.01
C GLN A 85 -7.76 6.03 -7.54
N VAL A 86 -8.88 5.60 -8.08
CA VAL A 86 -9.10 5.46 -9.52
C VAL A 86 -10.23 6.39 -9.90
N TRP A 87 -9.91 7.39 -10.70
CA TRP A 87 -10.82 8.43 -11.13
C TRP A 87 -11.29 8.17 -12.56
N ASN A 88 -12.58 8.36 -12.78
CA ASN A 88 -13.11 8.60 -14.11
C ASN A 88 -12.69 10.00 -14.55
N ASN A 89 -11.89 10.09 -15.61
CA ASN A 89 -11.37 11.37 -16.10
C ASN A 89 -12.03 11.80 -17.42
N THR A 90 -13.12 11.15 -17.82
CA THR A 90 -13.79 11.39 -19.12
C THR A 90 -14.70 12.62 -19.16
N GLY A 91 -15.11 13.13 -18.00
CA GLY A 91 -16.22 14.11 -17.89
C GLY A 91 -17.61 13.54 -18.21
N ALA A 92 -17.73 12.23 -18.44
CA ALA A 92 -18.99 11.51 -18.50
C ALA A 92 -19.16 10.65 -17.24
N THR A 93 -20.33 10.05 -17.04
CA THR A 93 -20.53 9.08 -15.95
C THR A 93 -20.08 7.66 -16.31
N THR A 94 -19.83 7.35 -17.58
CA THR A 94 -19.51 5.99 -18.03
C THR A 94 -18.13 5.94 -18.66
N LEU A 95 -17.33 4.93 -18.30
CA LEU A 95 -16.03 4.70 -18.93
C LEU A 95 -16.20 4.08 -20.31
N PRO A 96 -15.38 4.46 -21.31
CA PRO A 96 -15.42 3.84 -22.62
C PRO A 96 -14.72 2.48 -22.56
N GLY A 97 -15.46 1.43 -22.20
CA GLY A 97 -15.01 0.04 -22.27
C GLY A 97 -14.38 -0.52 -20.99
N ASN A 98 -13.53 -1.54 -21.18
CA ASN A 98 -12.91 -2.30 -20.10
C ASN A 98 -11.42 -1.96 -20.01
N TYR A 99 -10.90 -1.94 -18.80
CA TYR A 99 -9.50 -1.63 -18.54
C TYR A 99 -8.93 -2.68 -17.59
N THR A 100 -7.73 -3.17 -17.89
CA THR A 100 -6.93 -3.94 -16.96
C THR A 100 -5.61 -3.22 -16.78
N LEU A 101 -5.37 -2.74 -15.56
CA LEU A 101 -4.15 -2.07 -15.14
C LEU A 101 -3.35 -3.00 -14.25
N SER A 102 -2.03 -3.02 -14.42
CA SER A 102 -1.11 -3.69 -13.51
C SER A 102 -0.02 -2.74 -13.07
N PHE A 103 0.30 -2.75 -11.78
CA PHE A 103 1.31 -1.87 -11.18
C PHE A 103 2.32 -2.71 -10.43
N SER A 104 3.59 -2.62 -10.81
CA SER A 104 4.70 -3.23 -10.10
C SER A 104 5.49 -2.19 -9.32
N PHE A 105 5.82 -2.50 -8.07
CA PHE A 105 6.47 -1.59 -7.14
C PHE A 105 7.92 -2.02 -6.90
N THR A 106 8.83 -1.04 -6.87
CA THR A 106 10.22 -1.24 -6.45
C THR A 106 10.60 -0.21 -5.39
N GLY A 107 11.45 -0.61 -4.44
CA GLY A 107 11.79 0.23 -3.28
C GLY A 107 10.89 0.05 -2.06
N LEU A 108 10.01 -0.96 -2.04
CA LEU A 108 9.18 -1.27 -0.87
C LEU A 108 10.04 -1.71 0.33
N GLY A 109 9.72 -1.19 1.52
CA GLY A 109 10.36 -1.60 2.77
C GLY A 109 9.89 -2.97 3.29
N GLN A 110 8.69 -3.39 2.89
CA GLN A 110 8.08 -4.69 3.21
C GLN A 110 7.22 -5.16 2.03
N PRO A 111 7.03 -6.48 1.86
CA PRO A 111 6.15 -7.00 0.82
C PRO A 111 4.70 -6.55 1.05
N LEU A 112 3.97 -6.35 -0.04
CA LEU A 112 2.53 -6.15 -0.03
C LEU A 112 1.83 -7.46 0.36
N THR A 113 0.74 -7.35 1.12
CA THR A 113 0.00 -8.51 1.66
C THR A 113 -1.46 -8.52 1.27
N SER A 114 -2.04 -7.36 0.94
CA SER A 114 -3.42 -7.29 0.42
C SER A 114 -3.61 -6.09 -0.50
N PHE A 115 -4.64 -6.20 -1.35
CA PHE A 115 -5.22 -5.09 -2.09
C PHE A 115 -6.72 -5.30 -2.18
N VAL A 116 -7.49 -4.46 -1.50
CA VAL A 116 -8.93 -4.65 -1.31
C VAL A 116 -9.71 -3.35 -1.56
N PRO A 117 -10.98 -3.41 -1.95
CA PRO A 117 -11.80 -2.20 -2.07
C PRO A 117 -12.00 -1.53 -0.71
N LEU A 118 -11.87 -0.21 -0.68
CA LEU A 118 -12.13 0.62 0.50
C LEU A 118 -13.43 1.42 0.35
N ASP A 119 -13.62 2.06 -0.81
CA ASP A 119 -14.84 2.80 -1.15
C ASP A 119 -15.20 2.58 -2.62
N THR A 120 -16.39 2.03 -2.86
CA THR A 120 -16.96 1.85 -4.19
C THR A 120 -18.36 2.45 -4.29
N THR A 121 -18.72 3.36 -3.38
CA THR A 121 -20.09 3.92 -3.28
C THR A 121 -20.48 4.75 -4.49
N GLN A 122 -19.49 5.28 -5.23
CA GLN A 122 -19.74 6.01 -6.47
C GLN A 122 -19.85 5.11 -7.70
N LEU A 123 -19.71 3.79 -7.56
CA LEU A 123 -19.95 2.84 -8.65
C LEU A 123 -21.46 2.64 -8.84
N ALA A 124 -21.99 3.05 -9.99
CA ALA A 124 -23.41 2.89 -10.33
C ALA A 124 -23.70 1.55 -11.03
N ALA A 125 -22.81 1.11 -11.93
CA ALA A 125 -22.92 -0.18 -12.61
C ALA A 125 -21.54 -0.70 -13.04
N GLY A 126 -21.51 -1.95 -13.51
CA GLY A 126 -20.28 -2.65 -13.89
C GLY A 126 -19.60 -3.32 -12.70
N SER A 127 -18.33 -3.68 -12.87
CA SER A 127 -17.54 -4.30 -11.80
C SER A 127 -16.10 -3.80 -11.77
N ILE A 128 -15.54 -3.81 -10.56
CA ILE A 128 -14.14 -3.51 -10.30
C ILE A 128 -13.56 -4.68 -9.51
N SER A 129 -12.42 -5.19 -9.97
CA SER A 129 -11.66 -6.25 -9.30
C SER A 129 -10.29 -5.71 -8.93
N LEU A 130 -9.95 -5.81 -7.65
CA LEU A 130 -8.65 -5.45 -7.08
C LEU A 130 -7.96 -6.73 -6.63
N GLN A 131 -6.74 -6.96 -7.09
CA GLN A 131 -6.00 -8.17 -6.76
C GLN A 131 -4.52 -7.87 -6.53
N LEU A 132 -3.97 -8.48 -5.49
CA LEU A 132 -2.52 -8.61 -5.32
C LEU A 132 -2.06 -9.85 -6.11
N ILE A 133 -1.31 -9.64 -7.20
CA ILE A 133 -0.81 -10.75 -8.04
C ILE A 133 0.46 -11.35 -7.43
N SER A 134 1.31 -10.50 -6.87
CA SER A 134 2.58 -10.87 -6.25
C SER A 134 2.87 -9.92 -5.08
N PRO A 135 3.87 -10.22 -4.21
CA PRO A 135 4.26 -9.33 -3.11
C PRO A 135 4.68 -7.91 -3.50
N SER A 136 4.79 -7.60 -4.79
CA SER A 136 5.12 -6.27 -5.31
C SER A 136 4.33 -5.91 -6.56
N THR A 137 3.21 -6.59 -6.85
CA THR A 137 2.44 -6.35 -8.07
C THR A 137 0.94 -6.39 -7.81
N LEU A 138 0.26 -5.31 -8.18
CA LEU A 138 -1.18 -5.16 -8.12
C LEU A 138 -1.81 -5.31 -9.51
N SER A 139 -3.07 -5.73 -9.53
CA SER A 139 -3.96 -5.70 -10.68
C SER A 139 -5.25 -5.01 -10.31
N LEU A 140 -5.74 -4.20 -11.24
CA LEU A 140 -7.02 -3.51 -11.20
C LEU A 140 -7.73 -3.80 -12.52
N THR A 141 -8.91 -4.40 -12.48
CA THR A 141 -9.74 -4.62 -13.66
C THR A 141 -11.07 -3.90 -13.51
N LEU A 142 -11.41 -3.06 -14.49
CA LEU A 142 -12.68 -2.36 -14.61
C LEU A 142 -13.44 -2.94 -15.81
N THR A 143 -14.67 -3.40 -15.59
CA THR A 143 -15.52 -3.98 -16.63
C THR A 143 -16.84 -3.25 -16.72
N ASN A 144 -17.10 -2.59 -17.86
CA ASN A 144 -18.32 -1.84 -18.17
C ASN A 144 -18.75 -0.90 -17.03
N VAL A 145 -17.79 -0.16 -16.47
CA VAL A 145 -17.98 0.65 -15.27
C VAL A 145 -18.71 1.96 -15.60
N SER A 146 -19.71 2.27 -14.78
CA SER A 146 -20.30 3.61 -14.71
C SER A 146 -20.36 4.11 -13.27
N PHE A 147 -20.23 5.42 -13.11
CA PHE A 147 -20.21 6.13 -11.86
C PHE A 147 -21.52 6.90 -11.63
N THR A 148 -21.80 7.23 -10.37
CA THR A 148 -22.99 8.01 -9.97
C THR A 148 -22.88 9.49 -10.36
N THR A 149 -21.65 10.01 -10.52
CA THR A 149 -21.38 11.39 -10.91
C THR A 149 -20.32 11.45 -12.01
N GLU A 150 -20.29 12.58 -12.73
CA GLU A 150 -19.13 12.96 -13.53
C GLU A 150 -17.91 13.02 -12.61
N PHE A 151 -16.76 12.58 -13.11
CA PHE A 151 -15.51 12.50 -12.35
C PHE A 151 -15.57 11.66 -11.06
N GLY A 152 -16.48 10.68 -11.02
CA GLY A 152 -16.55 9.76 -9.88
C GLY A 152 -15.28 8.94 -9.70
N SER A 153 -15.04 8.47 -8.48
CA SER A 153 -13.88 7.63 -8.16
C SER A 153 -14.24 6.41 -7.32
N VAL A 154 -13.34 5.42 -7.36
CA VAL A 154 -13.30 4.35 -6.38
C VAL A 154 -11.95 4.34 -5.69
N THR A 155 -11.94 3.83 -4.46
CA THR A 155 -10.74 3.76 -3.63
C THR A 155 -10.48 2.32 -3.23
N GLY A 156 -9.26 1.85 -3.43
CA GLY A 156 -8.72 0.62 -2.86
C GLY A 156 -7.73 0.92 -1.73
N GLN A 157 -7.44 -0.10 -0.93
CA GLN A 157 -6.43 -0.08 0.11
C GLN A 157 -5.44 -1.21 -0.12
N VAL A 158 -4.17 -0.85 -0.19
CA VAL A 158 -3.03 -1.75 -0.15
C VAL A 158 -2.55 -1.86 1.29
N ALA A 159 -2.13 -3.05 1.71
CA ALA A 159 -1.44 -3.22 2.99
C ALA A 159 -0.08 -3.89 2.76
N SER A 160 0.89 -3.56 3.60
CA SER A 160 2.20 -4.20 3.65
C SER A 160 2.31 -5.10 4.88
N ALA A 161 3.29 -6.00 4.88
CA ALA A 161 3.60 -6.79 6.06
C ALA A 161 4.07 -5.87 7.18
N VAL A 162 3.41 -5.92 8.34
CA VAL A 162 3.86 -5.20 9.53
C VAL A 162 4.99 -6.01 10.17
N PRO A 163 6.21 -5.45 10.33
CA PRO A 163 7.27 -6.14 11.03
C PRO A 163 6.79 -6.50 12.44
N GLU A 164 6.94 -7.77 12.84
CA GLU A 164 6.60 -8.15 14.21
C GLU A 164 7.37 -7.26 15.20
N PRO A 165 6.71 -6.73 16.24
CA PRO A 165 7.40 -5.92 17.22
C PRO A 165 8.54 -6.75 17.84
N ALA A 166 9.76 -6.21 17.82
CA ALA A 166 10.93 -6.83 18.47
C ALA A 166 10.70 -7.15 19.96
N GLY A 167 9.63 -6.59 20.56
CA GLY A 167 9.13 -6.91 21.88
C GLY A 167 8.89 -8.40 22.13
N LEU A 168 8.44 -9.19 21.14
CA LEU A 168 8.26 -10.64 21.33
C LEU A 168 9.60 -11.36 21.53
N ALA A 169 10.60 -11.02 20.70
CA ALA A 169 11.95 -11.54 20.82
C ALA A 169 12.62 -11.10 22.14
N LEU A 170 12.45 -9.84 22.53
CA LEU A 170 12.95 -9.29 23.79
C LEU A 170 12.29 -9.92 25.02
N MET A 171 10.98 -10.17 24.97
CA MET A 171 10.26 -10.85 26.04
C MET A 171 10.73 -12.29 26.19
N ALA A 172 10.90 -13.02 25.08
CA ALA A 172 11.44 -14.38 25.08
C ALA A 172 12.88 -14.42 25.63
N ALA A 173 13.74 -13.49 25.23
CA ALA A 173 15.10 -13.36 25.75
C ALA A 173 15.11 -13.05 27.26
N GLY A 174 14.23 -12.15 27.71
CA GLY A 174 14.08 -11.81 29.12
C GLY A 174 13.63 -13.00 29.98
N LEU A 175 12.65 -13.78 29.50
CA LEU A 175 12.18 -15.00 30.16
C LEU A 175 13.26 -16.08 30.19
N GLY A 176 14.03 -16.25 29.11
CA GLY A 176 15.16 -17.17 29.05
C GLY A 176 16.26 -16.85 30.06
N LEU A 177 16.60 -15.56 30.21
CA LEU A 177 17.57 -15.11 31.21
C LEU A 177 17.10 -15.37 32.66
N ILE A 178 15.80 -15.20 32.94
CA ILE A 178 15.22 -15.49 34.26
C ILE A 178 15.27 -16.99 34.56
N ALA A 179 14.95 -17.84 33.58
CA ALA A 179 14.99 -19.29 33.72
C ALA A 179 16.42 -19.80 34.00
N LEU A 180 17.41 -19.32 33.24
CA LEU A 180 18.84 -19.66 33.42
C LEU A 180 19.35 -19.23 34.81
N ARG A 181 18.87 -18.11 35.34
CA ARG A 181 19.27 -17.62 36.67
C ARG A 181 18.68 -18.45 37.81
N ARG A 182 17.51 -19.06 37.63
CA ARG A 182 16.90 -19.98 38.63
C ARG A 182 17.63 -21.32 38.67
N GLY A 183 18.05 -21.87 37.53
CA GLY A 183 18.79 -23.14 37.47
C GLY A 183 20.14 -23.12 38.20
N ARG A 184 20.82 -21.97 38.26
CA ARG A 184 22.11 -21.81 38.96
C ARG A 184 22.03 -21.71 40.49
N ARG A 185 20.83 -21.67 41.08
CA ARG A 185 20.63 -21.59 42.54
C ARG A 185 20.20 -22.92 43.18
N SER A 186 19.94 -23.94 42.36
CA SER A 186 19.52 -25.27 42.80
C SER A 186 20.61 -26.34 42.58
N ALA A 187 21.84 -25.92 42.28
CA ALA A 187 23.07 -26.73 42.30
C ALA A 187 24.01 -26.11 43.34
#